data_AF-A0A8H7V5N9-F1
#
_entry.id   AF-A0A8H7V5N9-F1
#
_cell.length_a   1.000
_cell.length_b   1.000
_cell.length_c   1.000
_cell.angle_alpha   90.00
_cell.angle_beta   90.00
_cell.angle_gamma   90.00
#
_symmetry.space_group_name_H-M   'P 1'
#
loop_
_entity.id
_entity.type
_entity.pdbx_description
1 polymer ?
#
loop_
_entity_poly.entity_id
_entity_poly.type
_entity_poly.pdbx_seq_one_letter_code
_entity_poly.pdbx_strand_id
1 'polypeptide(L)'
;MKFRLDPFPKFTETALAALLNARILIFAIVVAKITLDRLYKYAMIVNPLGYDAQGEPTLDILEYKNFWTANEVYYALNSYGPKGRQAYLTYLFYDVAFVIARTVPMVVICSWAYKKAPAGARPGAWIPVLNMCVDLFENLLIFALIKLFPHRVKGLELFTAYVIQFKWFTFKTSLTIIFVSLFVGIFYGFHGLLADSVVMEEDRQKKLTSRNKVQEVLQNSAARRATAAAAGRHSAVNKKDA
;
A
#
# COMPACT_ATOMS: atom_id res chain seq x y z
N MET A 1 0.36 -30.37 -2.12
CA MET A 1 0.76 -28.99 -1.76
C MET A 1 -0.34 -28.04 -2.22
N LYS A 2 -0.94 -27.23 -1.33
CA LYS A 2 -1.87 -26.17 -1.77
C LYS A 2 -1.02 -25.03 -2.34
N PHE A 3 -1.16 -24.75 -3.63
CA PHE A 3 -0.47 -23.63 -4.29
C PHE A 3 -0.82 -22.30 -3.59
N ARG A 4 0.20 -21.50 -3.28
CA ARG A 4 0.06 -20.15 -2.70
C ARG A 4 1.04 -19.23 -3.41
N LEU A 5 0.57 -18.05 -3.79
CA LEU A 5 1.42 -17.00 -4.36
C LEU A 5 2.31 -16.33 -3.30
N ASP A 6 1.89 -16.32 -2.05
CA ASP A 6 2.71 -15.86 -0.92
C ASP A 6 3.49 -17.05 -0.31
N PRO A 7 4.83 -17.11 -0.51
CA PRO A 7 5.68 -18.11 0.10
C PRO A 7 5.89 -17.89 1.61
N PHE A 8 5.65 -16.68 2.13
CA PHE A 8 5.91 -16.30 3.51
C PHE A 8 4.69 -15.64 4.20
N PRO A 9 3.55 -16.34 4.31
CA PRO A 9 2.29 -15.75 4.79
C PRO A 9 2.38 -15.21 6.22
N LYS A 10 3.12 -15.89 7.11
CA LYS A 10 3.31 -15.41 8.50
C LYS A 10 4.06 -14.09 8.53
N PHE A 11 5.11 -13.94 7.70
CA PHE A 11 5.86 -12.70 7.59
C PHE A 11 4.98 -11.57 7.05
N THR A 12 4.23 -11.83 5.97
CA THR A 12 3.28 -10.86 5.41
C THR A 12 2.25 -10.39 6.44
N GLU A 13 1.66 -11.30 7.22
CA GLU A 13 0.68 -10.96 8.25
C GLU A 13 1.29 -10.13 9.39
N THR A 14 2.45 -10.52 9.89
CA THR A 14 3.17 -9.77 10.94
C THR A 14 3.61 -8.39 10.43
N ALA A 15 4.17 -8.31 9.23
CA ALA A 15 4.59 -7.06 8.61
C ALA A 15 3.39 -6.11 8.41
N LEU A 16 2.29 -6.62 7.85
CA LEU A 16 1.08 -5.82 7.67
C LEU A 16 0.53 -5.31 9.01
N ALA A 17 0.45 -6.17 10.04
CA ALA A 17 -0.04 -5.78 11.35
C ALA A 17 0.81 -4.65 11.97
N ALA A 18 2.14 -4.73 11.84
CA ALA A 18 3.04 -3.68 12.32
C ALA A 18 2.90 -2.38 11.51
N LEU A 19 2.81 -2.47 10.18
CA LEU A 19 2.80 -1.32 9.28
C LEU A 19 1.42 -0.62 9.19
N LEU A 20 0.34 -1.25 9.64
CA LEU A 20 -0.99 -0.62 9.75
C LEU A 20 -1.09 0.42 10.88
N ASN A 21 -0.05 0.59 11.70
CA ASN A 21 0.02 1.71 12.64
C ASN A 21 0.07 3.04 11.86
N ALA A 22 -0.98 3.85 12.00
CA ALA A 22 -1.12 5.12 11.28
C ALA A 22 0.09 6.05 11.46
N ARG A 23 0.73 6.05 12.64
CA ARG A 23 1.92 6.87 12.89
C ARG A 23 3.10 6.43 12.03
N ILE A 24 3.32 5.12 11.91
CA ILE A 24 4.40 4.55 11.08
C ILE A 24 4.13 4.84 9.61
N LEU A 25 2.89 4.65 9.15
CA LEU A 25 2.52 4.87 7.75
C LEU A 25 2.67 6.35 7.35
N ILE A 26 2.13 7.27 8.16
CA ILE A 26 2.26 8.71 7.91
C ILE A 26 3.72 9.13 7.93
N PHE A 27 4.48 8.68 8.93
CA PHE A 27 5.92 8.95 9.02
C PHE A 27 6.66 8.46 7.77
N ALA A 28 6.43 7.23 7.33
CA ALA A 28 7.06 6.67 6.15
C ALA A 28 6.71 7.47 4.88
N ILE A 29 5.45 7.88 4.70
CA ILE A 29 5.03 8.71 3.56
C ILE A 29 5.73 10.07 3.57
N VAL A 30 5.79 10.73 4.73
CA VAL A 30 6.46 12.03 4.88
C VAL A 30 7.95 11.92 4.61
N VAL A 31 8.62 10.90 5.17
CA VAL A 31 10.04 10.64 4.93
C VAL A 31 10.30 10.34 3.46
N ALA A 32 9.47 9.51 2.83
CA ALA A 32 9.58 9.20 1.40
C ALA A 32 9.46 10.47 0.55
N LYS A 33 8.52 11.37 0.87
CA LYS A 33 8.37 12.63 0.13
C LYS A 33 9.58 13.55 0.31
N ILE A 34 10.04 13.75 1.55
CA ILE A 34 11.18 14.62 1.85
C ILE A 34 12.45 14.10 1.17
N THR A 35 12.70 12.79 1.26
CA THR A 35 13.87 12.15 0.66
C THR A 35 13.81 12.23 -0.86
N LEU A 36 12.65 12.00 -1.48
CA LEU A 36 12.46 12.17 -2.92
C LEU A 36 12.87 13.58 -3.39
N ASP A 37 12.44 14.63 -2.70
CA ASP A 37 12.81 16.02 -3.04
C ASP A 37 14.33 16.24 -2.94
N ARG A 38 14.98 15.60 -1.97
CA ARG A 38 16.45 15.63 -1.84
C ARG A 38 17.13 14.85 -2.96
N LEU A 39 16.59 13.69 -3.35
CA LEU A 39 17.14 12.88 -4.44
C LEU A 39 17.19 13.66 -5.75
N TYR A 40 16.08 14.31 -6.14
CA TYR A 40 16.06 15.17 -7.32
C TYR A 40 17.12 16.28 -7.25
N LYS A 41 17.22 16.94 -6.08
CA LYS A 41 18.21 18.01 -5.90
C LYS A 41 19.65 17.50 -6.05
N TYR A 42 19.98 16.35 -5.48
CA TYR A 42 21.33 15.80 -5.59
C TYR A 42 21.62 15.18 -6.95
N ALA A 43 20.63 14.58 -7.62
CA ALA A 43 20.79 14.06 -8.98
C ALA A 43 21.26 15.15 -9.95
N MET A 44 20.70 16.37 -9.84
CA MET A 44 21.14 17.54 -10.60
C MET A 44 22.61 17.93 -10.31
N ILE A 45 23.08 17.75 -9.08
CA ILE A 45 24.47 18.06 -8.70
C ILE A 45 25.42 16.97 -9.22
N VAL A 46 24.98 15.72 -9.22
CA VAL A 46 25.75 14.57 -9.73
C VAL A 46 25.97 14.69 -11.23
N ASN A 47 24.91 14.98 -11.98
CA ASN A 47 24.98 15.20 -13.42
C ASN A 47 24.38 16.56 -13.78
N PRO A 48 25.18 17.64 -13.77
CA PRO A 48 24.72 18.99 -14.08
C PRO A 48 24.39 19.19 -15.57
N LEU A 49 24.62 18.18 -16.42
CA LEU A 49 24.27 18.20 -17.84
C LEU A 49 23.01 17.38 -18.16
N GLY A 50 22.39 16.76 -17.15
CA GLY A 50 21.19 15.96 -17.32
C GLY A 50 19.95 16.84 -17.46
N TYR A 51 19.79 17.52 -18.60
CA TYR A 51 18.56 18.24 -18.94
C TYR A 51 17.83 17.54 -20.09
N ASP A 52 16.50 17.60 -20.10
CA ASP A 52 15.70 17.12 -21.23
C ASP A 52 15.70 18.12 -22.40
N ALA A 53 14.97 17.79 -23.47
CA ALA A 53 14.85 18.64 -24.65
C ALA A 53 14.16 19.98 -24.36
N GLN A 54 13.48 20.11 -23.21
CA GLN A 54 12.79 21.30 -22.75
C GLN A 54 13.65 22.12 -21.77
N GLY A 55 14.85 21.65 -21.43
CA GLY A 55 15.75 22.30 -20.48
C GLY A 55 15.40 22.03 -19.03
N GLU A 56 14.53 21.06 -18.75
CA GLU A 56 14.17 20.66 -17.39
C GLU A 56 15.17 19.63 -16.85
N PRO A 57 15.55 19.71 -15.57
CA PRO A 57 16.49 18.77 -14.97
C PRO A 57 15.91 17.35 -14.93
N THR A 58 16.71 16.38 -15.36
CA THR A 58 16.36 14.95 -15.42
C THR A 58 17.15 14.14 -14.39
N LEU A 59 16.59 13.01 -13.97
CA LEU A 59 17.27 11.99 -13.16
C LEU A 59 18.25 11.18 -14.04
N ASP A 60 19.23 11.86 -14.63
CA ASP A 60 20.21 11.23 -15.54
C ASP A 60 21.45 10.70 -14.79
N ILE A 61 21.22 9.92 -13.74
CA ILE A 61 22.28 9.30 -12.92
C ILE A 61 22.31 7.78 -13.12
N LEU A 62 23.40 7.15 -12.66
CA LEU A 62 23.82 5.81 -13.08
C LEU A 62 22.72 4.75 -12.90
N GLU A 63 21.99 4.83 -11.80
CA GLU A 63 20.95 3.88 -11.43
C GLU A 63 19.63 3.98 -12.24
N TYR A 64 19.44 5.08 -12.97
CA TYR A 64 18.28 5.30 -13.86
C TYR A 64 18.58 5.00 -15.32
N LYS A 65 19.81 4.59 -15.63
CA LYS A 65 20.24 4.17 -16.96
C LYS A 65 20.26 2.64 -17.05
N ASN A 66 19.84 2.12 -18.21
CA ASN A 66 19.87 0.69 -18.50
C ASN A 66 21.23 0.29 -19.09
N PHE A 67 22.23 0.16 -18.24
CA PHE A 67 23.55 -0.31 -18.65
C PHE A 67 23.60 -1.83 -18.82
N TRP A 68 24.37 -2.28 -19.80
CA TRP A 68 24.57 -3.69 -20.14
C TRP A 68 26.03 -4.13 -20.01
N THR A 69 26.96 -3.18 -19.93
CA THR A 69 28.39 -3.48 -19.91
C THR A 69 29.14 -2.75 -18.79
N ALA A 70 30.23 -3.36 -18.31
CA ALA A 70 31.12 -2.76 -17.32
C ALA A 70 31.68 -1.40 -17.77
N ASN A 71 31.98 -1.27 -19.06
CA ASN A 71 32.53 -0.04 -19.62
C ASN A 71 31.55 1.13 -19.47
N GLU A 72 30.26 0.92 -19.73
CA GLU A 72 29.26 1.97 -19.60
C GLU A 72 29.14 2.46 -18.16
N VAL A 73 29.14 1.54 -17.18
CA VAL A 73 29.13 1.87 -15.75
C VAL A 73 30.33 2.74 -15.38
N TYR A 74 31.53 2.33 -15.79
CA TYR A 74 32.73 3.12 -15.52
C TYR A 74 32.70 4.49 -16.20
N TYR A 75 32.32 4.55 -17.48
CA TYR A 75 32.29 5.81 -18.22
C TYR A 75 31.25 6.78 -17.65
N ALA A 76 30.12 6.27 -17.16
CA ALA A 76 29.15 7.06 -16.41
C ALA A 76 29.77 7.65 -15.14
N LEU A 77 30.41 6.83 -14.30
CA LEU A 77 31.11 7.31 -13.09
C LEU A 77 32.24 8.30 -13.38
N ASN A 78 32.95 8.10 -14.49
CA ASN A 78 34.00 9.01 -14.93
C ASN A 78 33.41 10.37 -15.32
N SER A 79 32.28 10.39 -16.02
CA SER A 79 31.63 11.59 -16.54
C SER A 79 31.17 12.57 -15.45
N TYR A 80 30.82 12.07 -14.26
CA TYR A 80 30.39 12.91 -13.13
C TYR A 80 31.51 13.77 -12.52
N GLY A 81 32.78 13.45 -12.82
CA GLY A 81 33.92 14.12 -12.22
C GLY A 81 34.01 13.94 -10.69
N PRO A 82 35.04 14.52 -10.04
CA PRO A 82 35.25 14.35 -8.60
C PRO A 82 34.10 14.91 -7.74
N LYS A 83 33.59 16.10 -8.10
CA LYS A 83 32.48 16.75 -7.37
C LYS A 83 31.18 15.97 -7.50
N GLY A 84 30.83 15.51 -8.72
CA GLY A 84 29.62 14.74 -8.95
C GLY A 84 29.66 13.39 -8.23
N ARG A 85 30.80 12.70 -8.22
CA ARG A 85 30.98 11.46 -7.42
C ARG A 85 30.82 11.68 -5.93
N GLN A 86 31.34 12.79 -5.38
CA GLN A 86 31.13 13.13 -3.97
C GLN A 86 29.66 13.43 -3.65
N ALA A 87 28.98 14.17 -4.53
CA ALA A 87 27.54 14.42 -4.40
C ALA A 87 26.74 13.11 -4.51
N TYR A 88 27.19 12.16 -5.32
CA TYR A 88 26.54 10.85 -5.47
C TYR A 88 26.63 10.06 -4.15
N LEU A 89 27.74 10.11 -3.41
CA LEU A 89 27.80 9.49 -2.08
C LEU A 89 26.74 10.05 -1.11
N THR A 90 26.47 11.36 -1.16
CA THR A 90 25.40 11.98 -0.38
C THR A 90 24.02 11.59 -0.88
N TYR A 91 23.84 11.51 -2.20
CA TYR A 91 22.62 11.02 -2.84
C TYR A 91 22.26 9.60 -2.34
N LEU A 92 23.22 8.66 -2.35
CA LEU A 92 23.01 7.27 -1.94
C LEU A 92 22.49 7.15 -0.50
N PHE A 93 22.93 8.05 0.39
CA PHE A 93 22.42 8.09 1.77
C PHE A 93 20.94 8.45 1.83
N TYR A 94 20.50 9.45 1.06
CA TYR A 94 19.08 9.79 0.95
C TYR A 94 18.28 8.68 0.26
N ASP A 95 18.90 7.97 -0.69
CA ASP A 95 18.21 6.92 -1.44
C ASP A 95 17.91 5.71 -0.56
N VAL A 96 18.84 5.32 0.33
CA VAL A 96 18.57 4.30 1.35
C VAL A 96 17.35 4.65 2.21
N ALA A 97 17.25 5.90 2.67
CA ALA A 97 16.10 6.34 3.46
C ALA A 97 14.80 6.34 2.63
N PHE A 98 14.87 6.79 1.37
CA PHE A 98 13.76 6.79 0.44
C PHE A 98 13.24 5.37 0.15
N VAL A 99 14.14 4.45 -0.19
CA VAL A 99 13.85 3.05 -0.51
C VAL A 99 13.14 2.33 0.65
N ILE A 100 13.63 2.52 1.88
CA ILE A 100 12.98 1.96 3.07
C ILE A 100 11.60 2.59 3.27
N ALA A 101 11.53 3.92 3.22
CA ALA A 101 10.30 4.65 3.48
C ALA A 101 9.20 4.37 2.44
N ARG A 102 9.54 4.24 1.14
CA ARG A 102 8.57 3.92 0.07
C ARG A 102 8.07 2.48 0.14
N THR A 103 8.87 1.56 0.69
CA THR A 103 8.49 0.14 0.76
C THR A 103 7.34 -0.08 1.74
N VAL A 104 7.24 0.72 2.80
CA VAL A 104 6.16 0.64 3.79
C VAL A 104 4.76 0.76 3.16
N PRO A 105 4.39 1.85 2.47
CA PRO A 105 3.08 1.96 1.84
C PRO A 105 2.88 0.93 0.74
N MET A 106 3.94 0.53 0.01
CA MET A 106 3.84 -0.53 -1.00
C MET A 106 3.43 -1.87 -0.38
N VAL A 107 4.06 -2.29 0.71
CA VAL A 107 3.73 -3.52 1.44
C VAL A 107 2.30 -3.46 1.99
N VAL A 108 1.91 -2.32 2.57
CA VAL A 108 0.55 -2.13 3.10
C VAL A 108 -0.49 -2.28 1.99
N ILE A 109 -0.35 -1.57 0.87
CA ILE A 109 -1.30 -1.64 -0.25
C ILE A 109 -1.38 -3.07 -0.81
N CYS A 110 -0.24 -3.71 -1.06
CA CYS A 110 -0.19 -5.05 -1.65
C CYS A 110 -0.78 -6.13 -0.73
N SER A 111 -0.63 -5.98 0.59
CA SER A 111 -1.10 -6.98 1.54
C SER A 111 -2.54 -6.73 2.00
N TRP A 112 -2.92 -5.46 2.20
CA TRP A 112 -4.24 -5.08 2.68
C TRP A 112 -5.34 -5.33 1.64
N ALA A 113 -5.08 -5.03 0.36
CA ALA A 113 -6.04 -5.23 -0.72
C ALA A 113 -6.57 -6.68 -0.82
N TYR A 114 -5.72 -7.66 -0.50
CA TYR A 114 -6.05 -9.08 -0.60
C TYR A 114 -6.57 -9.68 0.71
N LYS A 115 -6.86 -8.88 1.74
CA LYS A 115 -7.33 -9.39 3.05
C LYS A 115 -8.62 -10.20 2.92
N LYS A 116 -9.51 -9.80 2.01
CA LYS A 116 -10.78 -10.50 1.70
C LYS A 116 -10.62 -11.58 0.61
N ALA A 117 -9.49 -11.63 -0.10
CA ALA A 117 -9.25 -12.60 -1.16
C ALA A 117 -8.87 -13.99 -0.59
N PRO A 118 -9.12 -15.08 -1.34
CA PRO A 118 -8.68 -16.42 -0.98
C PRO A 118 -7.16 -16.49 -0.75
N ALA A 119 -6.71 -17.30 0.22
CA ALA A 119 -5.31 -17.40 0.61
C ALA A 119 -4.35 -17.78 -0.55
N GLY A 120 -4.83 -18.51 -1.55
CA GLY A 120 -4.02 -18.89 -2.72
C GLY A 120 -3.69 -17.72 -3.66
N ALA A 121 -4.55 -16.70 -3.71
CA ALA A 121 -4.43 -15.57 -4.64
C ALA A 121 -3.67 -14.37 -4.05
N ARG A 122 -3.20 -14.46 -2.80
CA ARG A 122 -2.52 -13.34 -2.12
C ARG A 122 -1.05 -13.32 -2.56
N PRO A 123 -0.56 -12.24 -3.20
CA PRO A 123 0.82 -12.16 -3.67
C PRO A 123 1.85 -12.03 -2.53
N GLY A 124 1.43 -11.58 -1.34
CA GLY A 124 2.29 -11.39 -0.18
C GLY A 124 3.12 -10.10 -0.22
N ALA A 125 3.89 -9.87 0.84
CA ALA A 125 4.77 -8.70 0.97
C ALA A 125 6.16 -8.91 0.35
N TRP A 126 6.48 -10.13 -0.08
CA TRP A 126 7.85 -10.53 -0.43
C TRP A 126 8.39 -9.85 -1.69
N ILE A 127 7.55 -9.49 -2.67
CA ILE A 127 8.01 -8.80 -3.89
C ILE A 127 8.43 -7.36 -3.61
N PRO A 128 7.62 -6.51 -2.94
CA PRO A 128 8.06 -5.19 -2.51
C PRO A 128 9.32 -5.23 -1.62
N VAL A 129 9.42 -6.22 -0.73
CA VAL A 129 10.60 -6.40 0.14
C VAL A 129 11.82 -6.84 -0.67
N LEU A 130 11.67 -7.77 -1.62
CA LEU A 130 12.73 -8.16 -2.53
C LEU A 130 13.24 -6.96 -3.32
N ASN A 131 12.32 -6.15 -3.86
CA ASN A 131 12.68 -4.92 -4.55
C ASN A 131 13.52 -4.00 -3.64
N MET A 132 13.05 -3.73 -2.42
CA MET A 132 13.81 -2.94 -1.43
C MET A 132 15.22 -3.50 -1.19
N CYS A 133 15.35 -4.82 -1.01
CA CYS A 133 16.65 -5.45 -0.80
C CYS A 133 17.58 -5.29 -2.01
N VAL A 134 17.06 -5.39 -3.23
CA VAL A 134 17.83 -5.21 -4.46
C VAL A 134 18.27 -3.75 -4.64
N ASP A 135 17.38 -2.79 -4.38
CA ASP A 135 17.72 -1.35 -4.37
C ASP A 135 18.83 -1.02 -3.34
N LEU A 136 18.71 -1.54 -2.11
CA LEU A 136 19.74 -1.31 -1.08
C LEU A 136 21.08 -1.96 -1.44
N PHE A 137 21.05 -3.15 -2.06
CA PHE A 137 22.25 -3.83 -2.51
C PHE A 137 22.93 -3.09 -3.66
N GLU A 138 22.14 -2.57 -4.61
CA GLU A 138 22.64 -1.72 -5.67
C GLU A 138 23.34 -0.47 -5.13
N ASN A 139 22.73 0.23 -4.17
CA ASN A 139 23.34 1.38 -3.51
C ASN A 139 24.69 1.06 -2.87
N LEU A 140 24.81 -0.13 -2.26
CA LEU A 140 26.07 -0.61 -1.70
C LEU A 140 27.14 -0.83 -2.79
N LEU A 141 26.75 -1.41 -3.94
CA LEU A 141 27.67 -1.65 -5.05
C LEU A 141 28.14 -0.33 -5.68
N ILE A 142 27.24 0.63 -5.90
CA ILE A 142 27.60 1.96 -6.41
C ILE A 142 28.51 2.68 -5.42
N PHE A 143 28.21 2.61 -4.12
CA PHE A 143 29.09 3.16 -3.09
C PHE A 143 30.50 2.58 -3.18
N ALA A 144 30.63 1.25 -3.30
CA ALA A 144 31.91 0.57 -3.43
C ALA A 144 32.65 1.01 -4.71
N LEU A 145 31.97 1.08 -5.85
CA LEU A 145 32.55 1.55 -7.11
C LEU A 145 33.06 3.00 -7.01
N ILE A 146 32.29 3.91 -6.41
CA ILE A 146 32.71 5.30 -6.22
C ILE A 146 33.94 5.38 -5.32
N LYS A 147 34.01 4.57 -4.26
CA LYS A 147 35.15 4.54 -3.32
C LYS A 147 36.42 3.95 -3.94
N LEU A 148 36.28 3.01 -4.87
CA LEU A 148 37.41 2.42 -5.59
C LEU A 148 37.88 3.28 -6.78
N PHE A 149 37.06 4.21 -7.25
CA PHE A 149 37.40 5.07 -8.38
C PHE A 149 38.67 5.90 -8.11
N PRO A 150 39.63 6.01 -9.05
CA PRO A 150 39.56 5.60 -10.47
C PRO A 150 40.02 4.17 -10.77
N HIS A 151 40.34 3.36 -9.77
CA HIS A 151 40.75 1.97 -9.98
C HIS A 151 39.60 1.14 -10.55
N ARG A 152 39.79 0.59 -11.76
CA ARG A 152 38.79 -0.23 -12.45
C ARG A 152 38.70 -1.63 -11.85
N VAL A 153 37.50 -2.02 -11.47
CA VAL A 153 37.19 -3.39 -11.05
C VAL A 153 36.06 -3.93 -11.94
N LYS A 154 36.45 -4.40 -13.14
CA LYS A 154 35.51 -4.81 -14.21
C LYS A 154 34.42 -5.79 -13.75
N GLY A 155 34.78 -6.73 -12.87
CA GLY A 155 33.82 -7.69 -12.32
C GLY A 155 32.73 -7.03 -11.49
N LEU A 156 33.10 -6.06 -10.65
CA LEU A 156 32.18 -5.29 -9.82
C LEU A 156 31.30 -4.36 -10.67
N GLU A 157 31.89 -3.72 -11.68
CA GLU A 157 31.18 -2.87 -12.65
C GLU A 157 30.10 -3.67 -13.40
N LEU A 158 30.46 -4.85 -13.94
CA LEU A 158 29.53 -5.72 -14.65
C LEU A 158 28.42 -6.24 -13.72
N PHE A 159 28.78 -6.65 -12.52
CA PHE A 159 27.82 -7.13 -11.53
C PHE A 159 26.84 -6.03 -11.13
N THR A 160 27.31 -4.79 -10.95
CA THR A 160 26.46 -3.63 -10.68
C THR A 160 25.47 -3.39 -11.81
N ALA A 161 25.89 -3.49 -13.08
CA ALA A 161 24.98 -3.36 -14.22
C ALA A 161 23.85 -4.40 -14.16
N TYR A 162 24.16 -5.68 -13.88
CA TYR A 162 23.12 -6.71 -13.75
C TYR A 162 22.18 -6.47 -12.55
N VAL A 163 22.71 -5.98 -11.43
CA VAL A 163 21.88 -5.64 -10.27
C VAL A 163 20.93 -4.48 -10.58
N ILE A 164 21.39 -3.45 -11.31
CA ILE A 164 20.53 -2.35 -11.80
C ILE A 164 19.40 -2.88 -12.69
N GLN A 165 19.71 -3.78 -13.63
CA GLN A 165 18.68 -4.40 -14.48
C GLN A 165 17.67 -5.22 -13.66
N PHE A 166 18.16 -6.01 -12.72
CA PHE A 166 17.32 -6.81 -11.83
C PHE A 166 16.42 -5.93 -10.96
N LYS A 167 16.95 -4.82 -10.44
CA LYS A 167 16.21 -3.78 -9.70
C LYS A 167 15.05 -3.25 -10.52
N TRP A 168 15.29 -2.86 -11.77
CA TRP A 168 14.24 -2.37 -12.66
C TRP A 168 13.17 -3.43 -12.95
N PHE A 169 13.58 -4.69 -13.09
CA PHE A 169 12.64 -5.80 -13.22
C PHE A 169 11.78 -5.99 -11.96
N THR A 170 12.37 -6.02 -10.77
CA THR A 170 11.63 -6.14 -9.50
C THR A 170 10.75 -4.92 -9.24
N PHE A 171 11.18 -3.74 -9.67
CA PHE A 171 10.41 -2.49 -9.53
C PHE A 171 9.17 -2.52 -10.42
N LYS A 172 9.31 -2.87 -11.70
CA LYS A 172 8.18 -3.04 -12.63
C LYS A 172 7.19 -4.11 -12.14
N THR A 173 7.72 -5.21 -11.60
CA THR A 173 6.89 -6.28 -11.02
C THR A 173 6.13 -5.77 -9.80
N SER A 174 6.79 -5.06 -8.88
CA SER A 174 6.16 -4.46 -7.70
C SER A 174 5.07 -3.46 -8.09
N LEU A 175 5.35 -2.61 -9.09
CA LEU A 175 4.39 -1.64 -9.60
C LEU A 175 3.16 -2.32 -10.21
N THR A 176 3.37 -3.38 -10.98
CA THR A 176 2.29 -4.20 -11.55
C THR A 176 1.41 -4.77 -10.44
N ILE A 177 2.03 -5.34 -9.40
CA ILE A 177 1.29 -5.89 -8.26
C ILE A 177 0.52 -4.80 -7.52
N ILE A 178 1.08 -3.60 -7.35
CA ILE A 178 0.36 -2.49 -6.74
C ILE A 178 -0.91 -2.16 -7.53
N PHE A 179 -0.81 -2.03 -8.87
CA PHE A 179 -1.99 -1.77 -9.69
C PHE A 179 -3.03 -2.87 -9.58
N VAL A 180 -2.62 -4.14 -9.68
CA VAL A 180 -3.54 -5.27 -9.49
C VAL A 180 -4.15 -5.26 -8.09
N SER A 181 -3.37 -4.95 -7.06
CA SER A 181 -3.83 -4.81 -5.68
C SER A 181 -4.89 -3.72 -5.54
N LEU A 182 -4.70 -2.57 -6.18
CA LEU A 182 -5.70 -1.50 -6.17
C LEU A 182 -7.02 -1.97 -6.80
N PHE A 183 -6.98 -2.65 -7.95
CA PHE A 183 -8.19 -3.21 -8.58
C PHE A 183 -8.87 -4.26 -7.69
N VAL A 184 -8.10 -5.15 -7.07
CA VAL A 184 -8.61 -6.18 -6.14
C VAL A 184 -9.23 -5.55 -4.90
N GLY A 185 -8.58 -4.55 -4.32
CA GLY A 185 -9.07 -3.81 -3.17
C GLY A 185 -10.38 -3.09 -3.47
N ILE A 186 -10.48 -2.47 -4.65
CA ILE A 186 -11.71 -1.85 -5.15
C ILE A 186 -12.81 -2.91 -5.31
N PHE A 187 -12.52 -4.01 -6.02
CA PHE A 187 -13.49 -5.08 -6.28
C PHE A 187 -14.08 -5.68 -4.99
N TYR A 188 -13.22 -6.13 -4.07
CA TYR A 188 -13.67 -6.71 -2.79
C TYR A 188 -14.20 -5.66 -1.81
N GLY A 189 -13.76 -4.41 -1.93
CA GLY A 189 -14.31 -3.27 -1.20
C GLY A 189 -15.77 -3.05 -1.57
N PHE A 190 -16.06 -2.89 -2.85
CA PHE A 190 -17.42 -2.70 -3.36
C PHE A 190 -18.32 -3.90 -3.07
N HIS A 191 -17.86 -5.13 -3.32
CA HIS A 191 -18.66 -6.32 -3.00
C HIS A 191 -18.93 -6.47 -1.50
N GLY A 192 -17.97 -6.08 -0.65
CA GLY A 192 -18.19 -6.02 0.79
C GLY A 192 -19.28 -5.02 1.17
N LEU A 193 -19.21 -3.80 0.63
CA LEU A 193 -20.22 -2.76 0.89
C LEU A 193 -21.61 -3.15 0.40
N LEU A 194 -21.72 -3.86 -0.73
CA LEU A 194 -22.98 -4.40 -1.22
C LEU A 194 -23.54 -5.52 -0.34
N ALA A 195 -22.68 -6.41 0.16
CA ALA A 195 -23.12 -7.44 1.10
C ALA A 195 -23.61 -6.81 2.42
N ASP A 196 -22.86 -5.84 2.94
CA ASP A 196 -23.20 -5.13 4.17
C ASP A 196 -24.50 -4.32 4.01
N SER A 197 -24.77 -3.74 2.84
CA SER A 197 -26.01 -2.99 2.59
C SER A 197 -27.25 -3.88 2.53
N VAL A 198 -27.14 -5.09 1.97
CA VAL A 198 -28.23 -6.07 1.95
C VAL A 198 -28.56 -6.53 3.37
N VAL A 199 -27.55 -6.87 4.17
CA VAL A 199 -27.75 -7.27 5.57
C VAL A 199 -28.38 -6.13 6.39
N MET A 200 -27.96 -4.89 6.15
CA MET A 200 -28.52 -3.74 6.84
C MET A 200 -30.01 -3.52 6.50
N GLU A 201 -30.43 -3.78 5.26
CA GLU A 201 -31.83 -3.70 4.87
C GLU A 201 -32.66 -4.83 5.49
N GLU A 202 -32.14 -6.06 5.58
CA GLU A 202 -32.80 -7.16 6.31
C GLU A 202 -33.02 -6.82 7.79
N ASP A 203 -32.01 -6.25 8.45
CA ASP A 203 -32.11 -5.85 9.86
C ASP A 203 -33.09 -4.68 10.04
N ARG A 204 -33.13 -3.76 9.08
CA ARG A 204 -34.12 -2.69 9.04
C ARG A 204 -35.54 -3.25 8.94
N GLN A 205 -35.78 -4.22 8.05
CA GLN A 205 -37.07 -4.90 7.87
C GLN A 205 -37.48 -5.66 9.13
N LYS A 206 -36.56 -6.39 9.77
CA LYS A 206 -36.82 -7.09 11.05
C LYS A 206 -37.21 -6.11 12.16
N LYS A 207 -36.53 -4.96 12.25
CA LYS A 207 -36.83 -3.91 13.24
C LYS A 207 -38.20 -3.28 13.00
N LEU A 208 -38.56 -3.00 11.74
CA LEU A 208 -39.89 -2.49 11.37
C LEU A 208 -41.00 -3.50 11.72
N THR A 209 -40.81 -4.77 11.35
CA THR A 209 -41.75 -5.85 11.68
C THR A 209 -41.97 -6.00 13.18
N SER A 210 -40.88 -5.90 13.97
CA SER A 210 -40.95 -5.97 15.43
C SER A 210 -41.71 -4.79 16.04
N ARG A 211 -41.49 -3.57 15.53
CA ARG A 211 -42.24 -2.37 15.97
C ARG A 211 -43.73 -2.50 15.65
N ASN A 212 -44.08 -2.99 14.45
CA ASN A 212 -45.46 -3.19 14.05
C ASN A 212 -46.16 -4.19 14.97
N LYS A 213 -45.52 -5.32 15.30
CA LYS A 213 -46.04 -6.31 16.26
C LYS A 213 -46.29 -5.71 17.64
N VAL A 214 -45.36 -4.90 18.16
CA VAL A 214 -45.55 -4.23 19.46
C VAL A 214 -46.73 -3.25 19.41
N GLN A 215 -46.83 -2.47 18.34
CA GLN A 215 -47.92 -1.51 18.17
C GLN A 215 -49.28 -2.19 18.04
N GLU A 216 -49.35 -3.32 17.33
CA GLU A 216 -50.53 -4.16 17.22
C GLU A 216 -50.96 -4.73 18.59
N VAL A 217 -50.01 -5.26 19.38
CA VAL A 217 -50.29 -5.75 20.74
C VAL A 217 -50.82 -4.63 21.64
N LEU A 218 -50.26 -3.42 21.54
CA LEU A 218 -50.72 -2.25 22.30
C LEU A 218 -52.12 -1.81 21.89
N GLN A 219 -52.42 -1.78 20.58
CA GLN A 219 -53.74 -1.45 20.05
C GLN A 219 -54.79 -2.49 20.49
N ASN A 220 -54.49 -3.78 20.35
CA ASN A 220 -55.36 -4.87 20.80
C ASN A 220 -55.61 -4.81 22.31
N SER A 221 -54.59 -4.49 23.11
CA SER A 221 -54.71 -4.31 24.56
C SER A 221 -55.54 -3.07 24.94
N ALA A 222 -55.44 -1.99 24.18
CA ALA A 222 -56.28 -0.81 24.36
C ALA A 222 -57.76 -1.09 24.00
N ALA A 223 -58.01 -1.77 22.88
CA ALA A 223 -59.35 -2.17 22.45
C ALA A 223 -60.03 -3.07 23.48
N ARG A 224 -59.33 -4.08 24.02
CA ARG A 224 -59.84 -4.95 25.09
C ARG A 224 -60.18 -4.19 26.36
N ARG A 225 -59.40 -3.18 26.73
CA ARG A 225 -59.71 -2.31 27.88
C ARG A 225 -60.95 -1.45 27.62
N ALA A 226 -61.12 -0.92 26.42
CA ALA A 226 -62.28 -0.13 26.04
C ALA A 226 -63.57 -0.97 26.07
N THR A 227 -63.54 -2.20 25.54
CA THR A 227 -64.71 -3.11 25.56
C THR A 227 -65.06 -3.55 26.98
N ALA A 228 -64.08 -3.87 27.82
CA ALA A 228 -64.31 -4.19 29.23
C ALA A 228 -64.93 -3.01 30.01
N ALA A 229 -64.46 -1.78 29.76
CA ALA A 229 -65.03 -0.58 30.36
C ALA A 229 -66.48 -0.31 29.89
N ALA A 230 -66.79 -0.57 28.63
CA ALA A 230 -68.15 -0.45 28.09
C ALA A 230 -69.10 -1.50 28.70
N ALA A 231 -68.66 -2.76 28.82
CA ALA A 231 -69.44 -3.84 29.45
C ALA A 231 -69.71 -3.57 30.95
N GLY A 232 -68.73 -3.02 31.67
CA GLY A 232 -68.90 -2.59 33.06
C GLY A 232 -69.89 -1.44 33.25
N ARG A 233 -69.97 -0.50 32.30
CA ARG A 233 -71.01 0.57 32.31
C ARG A 233 -72.40 0.01 32.06
N HIS A 234 -72.54 -0.92 31.12
CA HIS A 234 -73.84 -1.52 30.79
C HIS A 234 -74.45 -2.31 31.96
N SER A 235 -73.60 -2.99 32.73
CA SER A 235 -74.02 -3.73 33.93
C SER A 235 -74.28 -2.83 35.15
N ALA A 236 -73.67 -1.63 35.22
CA ALA A 236 -73.96 -0.63 36.24
C ALA A 236 -75.28 0.12 36.01
N VAL A 237 -75.68 0.32 34.74
CA VAL A 237 -76.98 0.94 34.38
C VAL A 237 -78.14 0.00 34.71
N ASN A 238 -78.06 -1.29 34.34
CA ASN A 238 -79.11 -2.28 34.66
C ASN A 238 -79.31 -2.52 36.16
N LYS A 239 -78.35 -2.16 37.01
CA LYS A 239 -78.46 -2.31 38.48
C LYS A 239 -79.12 -1.12 39.17
N LYS A 240 -79.36 0.00 38.46
CA LYS A 240 -80.07 1.17 39.00
C LYS A 240 -81.57 1.15 38.71
N ASP A 241 -82.01 0.31 37.79
CA ASP A 241 -83.42 0.20 37.35
C ASP A 241 -84.14 -1.04 37.96
N ALA A 242 -83.50 -1.70 38.94
CA ALA A 242 -84.08 -2.78 39.76
C ALA A 242 -84.04 -2.36 41.24
#